data_AF-A0A1X2GSA8-F1
#
_entry.id   AF-A0A1X2GSA8-F1
#
_cell.length_a   1.000
_cell.length_b   1.000
_cell.length_c   1.000
_cell.angle_alpha   90.00
_cell.angle_beta   90.00
_cell.angle_gamma   90.00
#
_symmetry.space_group_name_H-M   'P 1'
#
loop_
_entity.id
_entity.type
_entity.pdbx_description
1 polymer ?
#
loop_
_entity_poly.entity_id
_entity_poly.type
_entity_poly.pdbx_seq_one_letter_code
_entity_poly.pdbx_strand_id
1 'polypeptide(L)'
;MAKPTINRDQLRSRLQKRLGNGYTLDANAELLIYLDYIIFMRQLSQEVYNNAITETSKTSKLVNVKESHINKAKLNLLRKFRG
;
A
#
# COMPACT_ATOMS: atom_id res chain seq x y z
N MET A 1 -17.22 13.16 12.22
CA MET A 1 -15.92 12.46 12.23
C MET A 1 -14.99 13.16 11.24
N ALA A 2 -13.84 13.68 11.68
CA ALA A 2 -12.87 14.28 10.76
C ALA A 2 -12.34 13.20 9.81
N LYS A 3 -12.39 13.45 8.50
CA LYS A 3 -11.76 12.54 7.53
C LYS A 3 -10.25 12.56 7.79
N PRO A 4 -9.58 11.42 7.93
CA PRO A 4 -8.13 11.40 8.03
C PRO A 4 -7.57 12.08 6.77
N THR A 5 -6.99 13.26 6.95
CA THR A 5 -6.46 14.08 5.85
C THR A 5 -4.95 13.90 5.85
N ILE A 6 -4.36 13.64 4.69
CA ILE A 6 -2.90 13.49 4.63
C ILE A 6 -2.21 14.81 4.92
N ASN A 7 -1.12 14.75 5.67
CA ASN A 7 -0.21 15.87 5.76
C ASN A 7 0.65 15.91 4.49
N ARG A 8 0.29 16.79 3.55
CA ARG A 8 0.94 16.90 2.24
C ARG A 8 2.42 17.28 2.35
N ASP A 9 2.76 18.19 3.26
CA ASP A 9 4.13 18.68 3.43
C ASP A 9 5.05 17.57 3.96
N GLN A 10 4.57 16.78 4.92
CA GLN A 10 5.30 15.62 5.42
C GLN A 10 5.48 14.56 4.34
N LEU A 11 4.45 14.28 3.54
CA LEU A 11 4.55 13.32 2.44
C LEU A 11 5.58 13.80 1.40
N ARG A 12 5.46 15.04 0.95
CA ARG A 12 6.37 15.65 -0.03
C ARG A 12 7.81 15.64 0.48
N SER A 13 8.04 16.02 1.74
CA SER A 13 9.38 15.97 2.35
C SER A 13 9.95 14.55 2.39
N ARG A 14 9.14 13.55 2.74
CA ARG A 14 9.57 12.14 2.75
C ARG A 14 9.90 11.62 1.36
N LEU A 15 9.08 11.95 0.37
CA LEU A 15 9.31 11.55 -1.02
C LEU A 15 10.55 12.23 -1.61
N GLN A 16 10.71 13.54 -1.38
CA GLN A 16 11.87 14.31 -1.82
C GLN A 16 13.17 13.75 -1.24
N LYS A 17 13.19 13.37 0.05
CA LYS A 17 14.34 12.69 0.68
C LYS A 17 14.69 11.35 0.03
N ARG A 18 13.69 10.61 -0.48
CA ARG A 18 13.90 9.31 -1.14
C ARG A 18 14.37 9.45 -2.59
N LEU A 19 13.89 10.47 -3.30
CA LEU A 19 14.33 10.76 -4.68
C LEU A 19 15.78 11.23 -4.73
N GLY A 20 16.26 11.89 -3.67
CA GLY A 20 17.63 12.37 -3.57
C GLY A 20 17.87 13.67 -4.34
N ASN A 21 19.15 14.04 -4.45
CA ASN A 21 19.56 15.29 -5.10
C ASN A 21 19.48 15.12 -6.63
N GLY A 22 18.88 16.10 -7.31
CA GLY A 22 18.74 16.12 -8.79
C GLY A 22 17.33 15.87 -9.31
N TYR A 23 16.38 15.51 -8.43
CA TYR A 23 14.97 15.35 -8.76
C TYR A 23 14.13 16.28 -7.90
N THR A 24 13.10 16.89 -8.46
CA THR A 24 12.10 17.66 -7.71
C THR A 24 10.72 17.13 -8.03
N LEU A 25 9.89 16.96 -7.00
CA LEU A 25 8.49 16.66 -7.23
C LEU A 25 7.79 17.88 -7.83
N ASP A 26 7.03 17.67 -8.90
CA ASP A 26 6.15 18.72 -9.42
C ASP A 26 5.00 19.01 -8.43
N ALA A 27 4.26 20.10 -8.66
CA ALA A 27 3.07 20.43 -7.88
C ALA A 27 2.05 19.28 -7.92
N ASN A 28 1.52 18.92 -6.75
CA ASN A 28 0.52 17.85 -6.59
C ASN A 28 1.00 16.43 -6.96
N ALA A 29 2.24 16.23 -7.41
CA ALA A 29 2.78 14.90 -7.71
C ALA A 29 2.71 13.97 -6.49
N GLU A 30 2.87 14.52 -5.28
CA GLU A 30 2.71 13.75 -4.04
C GLU A 30 1.30 13.18 -3.86
N LEU A 31 0.27 13.83 -4.41
CA LEU A 31 -1.11 13.34 -4.34
C LEU A 31 -1.32 12.15 -5.27
N LEU A 32 -0.71 12.15 -6.45
CA LEU A 32 -0.76 11.01 -7.38
C LEU A 32 -0.01 9.81 -6.79
N ILE A 33 1.17 10.05 -6.22
CA ILE A 33 1.93 9.00 -5.52
C ILE A 33 1.13 8.46 -4.32
N TYR A 34 0.41 9.32 -3.60
CA TYR A 34 -0.44 8.89 -2.50
C TYR A 34 -1.65 8.08 -2.97
N LEU A 35 -2.28 8.47 -4.08
CA LEU A 35 -3.38 7.72 -4.69
C LEU A 35 -2.90 6.31 -5.08
N ASP A 36 -1.73 6.23 -5.70
CA ASP A 36 -1.15 4.95 -6.11
C ASP A 36 -0.80 4.07 -4.91
N TYR A 37 -0.30 4.69 -3.83
CA TYR A 37 -0.12 4.01 -2.54
C TYR A 37 -1.45 3.48 -1.96
N ILE A 38 -2.55 4.23 -2.04
CA ILE A 38 -3.87 3.75 -1.59
C ILE A 38 -4.31 2.54 -2.42
N ILE A 39 -4.14 2.60 -3.74
CA ILE A 39 -4.49 1.50 -4.65
C ILE A 39 -3.66 0.26 -4.30
N PHE A 40 -2.35 0.43 -4.10
CA PHE A 40 -1.46 -0.62 -3.63
C PHE A 40 -1.94 -1.24 -2.31
N MET A 41 -2.25 -0.41 -1.31
CA MET A 41 -2.70 -0.89 0.00
C MET A 41 -4.02 -1.67 -0.10
N ARG A 42 -4.96 -1.21 -0.94
CA ARG A 42 -6.22 -1.93 -1.19
C ARG A 42 -5.97 -3.31 -1.80
N GLN A 43 -5.11 -3.40 -2.82
CA GLN A 43 -4.80 -4.67 -3.44
C GLN A 43 -4.02 -5.60 -2.50
N LEU A 44 -3.13 -5.05 -1.67
CA LEU A 44 -2.41 -5.80 -0.64
C LEU A 44 -3.40 -6.41 0.36
N SER A 45 -4.33 -5.62 0.90
CA SER A 45 -5.35 -6.12 1.82
C SER A 45 -6.19 -7.23 1.21
N GLN A 46 -6.57 -7.11 -0.07
CA GLN A 46 -7.34 -8.15 -0.76
C GLN A 46 -6.52 -9.44 -0.93
N GLU A 47 -5.25 -9.34 -1.33
CA GLU A 47 -4.39 -10.50 -1.53
C GLU A 47 -4.07 -11.21 -0.20
N VAL A 48 -3.86 -10.44 0.87
CA VAL A 48 -3.69 -10.97 2.23
C VAL A 48 -4.94 -11.74 2.66
N TYR A 49 -6.12 -11.16 2.44
CA TYR A 49 -7.39 -11.81 2.74
C TYR A 49 -7.55 -13.12 1.94
N ASN A 50 -7.26 -13.09 0.63
CA ASN A 50 -7.33 -14.26 -0.24
C ASN A 50 -6.40 -15.39 0.25
N ASN A 51 -5.16 -15.06 0.62
CA ASN A 51 -4.23 -16.04 1.18
C ASN A 51 -4.74 -16.66 2.49
N ALA A 52 -5.37 -15.84 3.33
CA ALA A 52 -5.87 -16.29 4.63
C ALA A 52 -7.11 -17.19 4.51
N ILE A 53 -8.02 -16.92 3.56
CA ILE A 53 -9.19 -17.80 3.30
C ILE A 53 -8.77 -19.13 2.65
N THR A 54 -7.77 -19.10 1.75
CA THR A 54 -7.28 -20.33 1.10
C THR A 54 -6.63 -21.27 2.10
N GLU A 55 -5.85 -20.76 3.07
CA GLU A 55 -5.23 -21.60 4.10
C GLU A 55 -6.27 -22.19 5.07
N THR A 56 -7.29 -21.43 5.44
CA THR A 56 -8.26 -21.86 6.45
C THR A 56 -9.40 -22.71 5.89
N SER A 57 -9.55 -22.80 4.56
CA SER A 57 -10.70 -23.44 3.88
C SER A 57 -12.07 -22.95 4.38
N LYS A 58 -12.11 -21.74 4.95
CA LYS A 58 -13.29 -21.14 5.58
C LYS A 58 -13.74 -19.93 4.76
N THR A 59 -15.00 -19.91 4.35
CA THR A 59 -15.71 -18.76 3.77
C THR A 59 -16.19 -17.76 4.85
N SER A 60 -15.45 -17.63 5.95
CA SER A 60 -15.83 -16.76 7.07
C SER A 60 -15.59 -15.28 6.73
N LYS A 61 -16.52 -14.41 7.14
CA LYS A 61 -16.34 -12.95 7.10
C LYS A 61 -15.18 -12.46 7.98
N LEU A 62 -14.83 -13.24 9.01
CA LEU A 62 -13.73 -12.94 9.93
C LEU A 62 -12.63 -13.97 9.75
N VAL A 63 -11.47 -13.50 9.30
CA VAL A 63 -10.30 -14.32 9.02
C VAL A 63 -9.12 -13.74 9.79
N ASN A 64 -8.46 -14.58 10.58
CA ASN A 64 -7.25 -14.16 11.31
C ASN A 64 -6.09 -14.07 10.33
N VAL A 65 -5.67 -12.83 10.04
CA VAL A 65 -4.49 -12.54 9.22
C VAL A 65 -3.23 -12.81 10.03
N LYS A 66 -2.37 -13.68 9.51
CA LYS A 66 -1.04 -13.96 10.05
C LYS A 66 0.02 -13.24 9.23
N GLU A 67 1.20 -13.08 9.81
CA GLU A 67 2.36 -12.51 9.11
C GLU A 67 2.72 -13.28 7.84
N SER A 68 2.57 -14.61 7.83
CA SER A 68 2.79 -15.47 6.67
C SER A 68 1.93 -15.06 5.46
N HIS A 69 0.68 -14.66 5.68
CA HIS A 69 -0.23 -14.19 4.62
C HIS A 69 0.24 -12.86 4.01
N ILE A 70 0.76 -11.98 4.85
CA ILE A 70 1.33 -10.69 4.46
C ILE A 70 2.60 -10.89 3.64
N ASN A 71 3.50 -11.75 4.10
CA ASN A 71 4.75 -12.03 3.39
C ASN A 71 4.51 -12.66 2.01
N LYS A 72 3.55 -13.58 1.91
CA LYS A 72 3.13 -14.16 0.63
C LYS A 72 2.50 -13.12 -0.31
N ALA A 73 1.59 -12.30 0.20
CA ALA A 73 0.95 -11.24 -0.57
C ALA A 73 1.96 -10.19 -1.06
N LYS A 74 2.91 -9.79 -0.20
CA LYS A 74 3.96 -8.82 -0.53
C LYS A 74 4.80 -9.25 -1.74
N LEU A 75 5.24 -10.51 -1.79
CA LEU A 75 6.05 -11.02 -2.89
C LEU A 75 5.30 -10.97 -4.23
N ASN A 76 4.01 -11.33 -4.23
CA ASN A 76 3.18 -11.31 -5.43
C ASN A 76 2.84 -9.89 -5.87
N LEU A 77 2.49 -9.03 -4.93
CA LEU A 77 1.99 -7.69 -5.23
C LEU A 77 3.10 -6.72 -5.62
N LEU A 78 4.25 -6.74 -4.94
CA LEU A 78 5.38 -5.88 -5.29
C LEU A 78 5.88 -6.12 -6.71
N ARG A 79 5.76 -7.35 -7.24
CA ARG A 79 6.10 -7.63 -8.65
C ARG A 79 5.18 -6.92 -9.64
N LYS A 80 3.89 -6.74 -9.30
CA LYS A 80 2.90 -6.08 -10.17
C LYS A 80 3.05 -4.56 -10.23
N PHE A 81 3.61 -3.95 -9.17
CA PHE A 81 3.80 -2.49 -9.06
C PHE A 81 5.22 -2.03 -9.39
N ARG A 82 6.05 -2.87 -10.04
CA ARG A 82 7.46 -2.54 -10.29
C ARG A 82 7.70 -1.41 -11.30
N GLY A 83 6.69 -1.03 -12.09
CA GLY A 83 6.82 0.02 -13.12
C GLY A 83 7.63 -0.46 -14.30
#